data_AF-A0A1F5SXG1-F1
#
_entry.id   AF-A0A1F5SXG1-F1
#
_cell.length_a   1.000
_cell.length_b   1.000
_cell.length_c   1.000
_cell.angle_alpha   90.00
_cell.angle_beta   90.00
_cell.angle_gamma   90.00
#
_symmetry.space_group_name_H-M   'P 1'
#
loop_
_entity.id
_entity.type
_entity.pdbx_description
1 polymer ?
#
loop_
_entity_poly.entity_id
_entity_poly.type
_entity_poly.pdbx_seq_one_letter_code
_entity_poly.pdbx_strand_id
1 'polypeptide(L)'
;MHFAVDGDLNFYLATLKGDPKVKQFLDNPTASILVIKGDQGFFEAKEVEVTGAAELLANKKEREAALDLLMTRSPVVANMKQGGALDLLSVVKVVPKTVKYRVVQEVIRGVGPTVINFGERELAAHYYLGWDNFKKNLVAWITEMRVPFLTATVIPVVLGALVAWTSANVFHWGYFLLTLLGITCLHLGTNIINDYFDHRSGNDEINTEYVRPFSGGSRMIQKGLLKPGQVLAAALLFFGLGSLIGLYLTLLRGNVILLLGVIGVFSGFFYSAPPFRLVNRGIGELVVGLNFGILVTLGSYYVQTQQLALEPVLAALPVSLLIAGVLYINEFPDYAADKKVGKDTLVVRLGKERAVGGYIFIMAMIFVSVVVLAGLR
;
A
#
# COMPACT_ATOMS: atom_id res chain seq x y z
N MET A 1 -24.83 -14.74 13.08
CA MET A 1 -25.12 -14.92 11.64
C MET A 1 -25.54 -16.35 11.44
N HIS A 2 -26.53 -16.60 10.60
CA HIS A 2 -26.86 -17.95 10.18
C HIS A 2 -25.84 -18.40 9.16
N PHE A 3 -25.45 -19.66 9.17
CA PHE A 3 -24.47 -20.15 8.21
C PHE A 3 -24.83 -21.50 7.61
N ALA A 4 -24.32 -21.74 6.40
CA ALA A 4 -24.29 -23.04 5.77
C ALA A 4 -22.98 -23.18 4.97
N VAL A 5 -22.64 -24.42 4.61
CA VAL A 5 -21.39 -24.76 3.93
C VAL A 5 -21.72 -25.66 2.75
N ASP A 6 -21.19 -25.37 1.57
CA ASP A 6 -21.35 -26.22 0.39
C ASP A 6 -20.32 -27.36 0.31
N GLY A 7 -20.41 -28.18 -0.73
CA GLY A 7 -19.48 -29.30 -0.94
C GLY A 7 -18.02 -28.89 -1.18
N ASP A 8 -17.79 -27.64 -1.59
CA ASP A 8 -16.46 -27.08 -1.84
C ASP A 8 -15.88 -26.35 -0.63
N LEU A 9 -16.57 -26.41 0.51
CA LEU A 9 -16.27 -25.72 1.77
C LEU A 9 -16.38 -24.19 1.72
N ASN A 10 -17.16 -23.64 0.78
CA ASN A 10 -17.52 -22.22 0.86
C ASN A 10 -18.57 -22.02 1.94
N PHE A 11 -18.36 -21.00 2.77
CA PHE A 11 -19.27 -20.64 3.85
C PHE A 11 -20.22 -19.56 3.37
N TYR A 12 -21.51 -19.75 3.58
CA TYR A 12 -22.54 -18.74 3.32
C TYR A 12 -23.05 -18.25 4.65
N LEU A 13 -22.99 -16.94 4.87
CA LEU A 13 -23.42 -16.26 6.10
C LEU A 13 -24.61 -15.36 5.77
N ALA A 14 -25.72 -15.51 6.49
CA ALA A 14 -26.86 -14.62 6.40
C ALA A 14 -27.07 -13.82 7.68
N THR A 15 -27.34 -12.53 7.50
CA THR A 15 -27.77 -11.61 8.56
C THR A 15 -28.61 -10.48 7.98
N LEU A 16 -29.17 -9.63 8.84
CA LEU A 16 -29.96 -8.48 8.40
C LEU A 16 -29.11 -7.46 7.64
N LYS A 17 -29.72 -6.84 6.62
CA LYS A 17 -29.13 -5.69 5.91
C LYS A 17 -28.77 -4.59 6.92
N GLY A 18 -27.56 -4.04 6.79
CA GLY A 18 -27.06 -3.01 7.69
C GLY A 18 -26.36 -3.53 8.94
N ASP A 19 -26.30 -4.85 9.16
CA ASP A 19 -25.50 -5.43 10.25
C ASP A 19 -24.02 -4.99 10.13
N PRO A 20 -23.43 -4.38 11.18
CA PRO A 20 -22.02 -3.96 11.19
C PRO A 20 -21.04 -5.06 10.79
N LYS A 21 -21.36 -6.33 11.04
CA LYS A 21 -20.52 -7.47 10.66
C LYS A 21 -20.42 -7.64 9.15
N VAL A 22 -21.47 -7.32 8.39
CA VAL A 22 -21.41 -7.33 6.91
C VAL A 22 -20.43 -6.27 6.43
N LYS A 23 -20.47 -5.08 7.04
CA LYS A 23 -19.52 -4.01 6.74
C LYS A 23 -18.08 -4.43 7.07
N GLN A 24 -17.86 -5.12 8.18
CA GLN A 24 -16.57 -5.68 8.55
C GLN A 24 -16.02 -6.67 7.51
N PHE A 25 -16.86 -7.60 7.01
CA PHE A 25 -16.47 -8.53 5.94
C PHE A 25 -16.16 -7.80 4.62
N LEU A 26 -16.84 -6.69 4.34
CA LEU A 26 -16.60 -5.88 3.14
C LEU A 26 -15.35 -5.00 3.24
N ASP A 27 -14.95 -4.60 4.45
CA ASP A 27 -13.80 -3.74 4.68
C ASP A 27 -12.50 -4.56 4.89
N ASN A 28 -12.64 -5.81 5.33
CA ASN A 28 -11.57 -6.79 5.36
C ASN A 28 -12.11 -8.12 4.78
N PRO A 29 -11.89 -8.38 3.48
CA PRO A 29 -12.35 -9.61 2.87
C PRO A 29 -11.68 -10.82 3.51
N THR A 30 -10.57 -10.67 4.23
CA THR A 30 -10.04 -11.76 5.07
C THR A 30 -10.91 -11.93 6.33
N ALA A 31 -11.89 -12.82 6.24
CA ALA A 31 -12.75 -13.22 7.34
C ALA A 31 -12.00 -14.14 8.31
N SER A 32 -12.32 -14.09 9.61
CA SER A 32 -12.04 -15.17 10.57
C SER A 32 -13.35 -15.58 11.21
N ILE A 33 -13.87 -16.74 10.83
CA ILE A 33 -15.13 -17.27 11.37
C ILE A 33 -14.79 -18.30 12.44
N LEU A 34 -15.28 -18.09 13.65
CA LEU A 34 -15.20 -19.04 14.75
C LEU A 34 -16.51 -19.80 14.87
N VAL A 35 -16.51 -21.10 14.62
CA VAL A 35 -17.69 -21.96 14.85
C VAL A 35 -17.42 -22.83 16.07
N ILE A 36 -18.21 -22.65 17.12
CA ILE A 36 -18.16 -23.46 18.34
C ILE A 36 -19.39 -24.38 18.34
N LYS A 37 -19.17 -25.70 18.32
CA LYS A 37 -20.24 -26.68 18.58
C LYS A 37 -20.09 -27.22 20.00
N GLY A 38 -21.08 -26.97 20.85
CA GLY A 38 -21.07 -27.38 22.26
C GLY A 38 -22.40 -27.98 22.69
N ASP A 39 -22.54 -29.29 22.53
CA ASP A 39 -23.60 -30.08 23.19
C ASP A 39 -23.05 -30.77 24.46
N GLN A 40 -21.74 -30.76 24.64
CA GLN A 40 -20.98 -31.33 25.76
C GLN A 40 -19.95 -30.26 26.19
N GLY A 41 -19.75 -30.04 27.49
CA GLY A 41 -19.23 -28.79 28.10
C GLY A 41 -17.93 -28.17 27.51
N PHE A 42 -17.55 -26.97 28.00
CA PHE A 42 -16.48 -26.12 27.43
C PHE A 42 -15.20 -26.85 26.98
N PHE A 43 -14.76 -27.87 27.73
CA PHE A 43 -13.54 -28.63 27.42
C PHE A 43 -13.66 -29.55 26.19
N GLU A 44 -14.87 -29.94 25.80
CA GLU A 44 -15.14 -30.78 24.62
C GLU A 44 -15.58 -29.95 23.41
N ALA A 45 -15.59 -28.62 23.55
CA ALA A 45 -15.92 -27.72 22.47
C ALA A 45 -14.96 -27.90 21.28
N LYS A 46 -15.57 -27.93 20.09
CA LYS A 46 -14.86 -27.99 18.81
C LYS A 46 -14.92 -26.61 18.18
N GLU A 47 -13.76 -26.13 17.77
CA GLU A 47 -13.58 -24.81 17.17
C GLU A 47 -13.13 -24.97 15.72
N VAL A 48 -13.81 -24.26 14.82
CA VAL A 48 -13.37 -24.10 13.43
C VAL A 48 -13.07 -22.63 13.20
N GLU A 49 -11.82 -22.31 12.86
CA GLU A 49 -11.36 -21.00 12.44
C GLU A 49 -11.21 -21.01 10.90
N VAL A 50 -12.07 -20.27 10.21
CA VAL A 50 -12.03 -20.14 8.75
C VAL A 50 -11.42 -18.82 8.38
N THR A 51 -10.28 -18.85 7.70
CA THR A 51 -9.66 -17.69 7.08
C THR A 51 -9.82 -17.74 5.58
N GLY A 52 -10.33 -16.67 4.96
CA GLY A 52 -10.68 -16.69 3.55
C GLY A 52 -11.25 -15.38 3.08
N ALA A 53 -11.47 -15.28 1.77
CA ALA A 53 -11.96 -14.07 1.13
C ALA A 53 -13.50 -14.03 1.19
N ALA A 54 -14.07 -12.90 1.62
CA ALA A 54 -15.50 -12.69 1.80
C ALA A 54 -16.09 -11.77 0.73
N GLU A 55 -17.24 -12.14 0.19
CA GLU A 55 -18.02 -11.36 -0.77
C GLU A 55 -19.49 -11.32 -0.36
N LEU A 56 -20.13 -10.15 -0.41
CA LEU A 56 -21.59 -10.05 -0.40
C LEU A 56 -22.16 -10.58 -1.73
N LEU A 57 -23.11 -11.50 -1.71
CA LEU A 57 -23.70 -12.04 -2.94
C LEU A 57 -24.71 -11.06 -3.55
N ALA A 58 -24.31 -10.41 -4.64
CA ALA A 58 -25.16 -9.50 -5.43
C ALA A 58 -25.84 -10.21 -6.60
N ASN A 59 -25.23 -11.27 -7.15
CA ASN A 59 -25.82 -12.06 -8.22
C ASN A 59 -27.07 -12.79 -7.70
N LYS A 60 -28.23 -12.56 -8.33
CA LYS A 60 -29.51 -13.13 -7.89
C LYS A 60 -29.47 -14.67 -7.83
N LYS A 61 -28.88 -15.32 -8.84
CA LYS A 61 -28.84 -16.78 -8.94
C LYS A 61 -27.96 -17.40 -7.86
N GLU A 62 -26.77 -16.85 -7.64
CA GLU A 62 -25.88 -17.33 -6.57
C GLU A 62 -26.46 -17.05 -5.18
N ARG A 63 -27.09 -15.88 -5.01
CA ARG A 63 -27.78 -15.53 -3.77
C ARG A 63 -28.93 -16.47 -3.46
N GLU A 64 -29.73 -16.83 -4.46
CA GLU A 64 -30.83 -17.79 -4.31
C GLU A 64 -30.31 -19.17 -3.92
N ALA A 65 -29.28 -19.68 -4.62
CA ALA A 65 -28.66 -20.95 -4.27
C ALA A 65 -28.09 -20.97 -2.84
N ALA A 66 -27.45 -19.87 -2.42
CA ALA A 66 -26.94 -19.72 -1.07
C ALA A 66 -28.06 -19.69 -0.02
N LEU A 67 -29.17 -18.99 -0.30
CA LEU A 67 -30.34 -18.95 0.58
C LEU A 67 -31.00 -20.32 0.69
N ASP A 68 -31.14 -21.05 -0.41
CA ASP A 68 -31.66 -22.42 -0.42
C ASP A 68 -30.83 -23.36 0.46
N LEU A 69 -29.50 -23.26 0.36
CA LEU A 69 -28.59 -23.99 1.23
C LEU A 69 -28.74 -23.57 2.70
N LEU A 70 -28.83 -22.27 2.98
CA LEU A 70 -28.99 -21.72 4.34
C LEU A 70 -30.27 -22.20 5.03
N MET A 71 -31.37 -22.35 4.29
CA MET A 71 -32.65 -22.82 4.84
C MET A 71 -32.60 -24.27 5.33
N THR A 72 -31.71 -25.09 4.79
CA THR A 72 -31.52 -26.47 5.27
C THR A 72 -30.93 -26.53 6.68
N ARG A 73 -30.25 -25.45 7.11
CA ARG A 73 -29.54 -25.36 8.40
C ARG A 73 -30.16 -24.38 9.39
N SER A 74 -30.84 -23.35 8.91
CA SER A 74 -31.37 -22.27 9.73
C SER A 74 -32.90 -22.18 9.64
N PRO A 75 -33.60 -22.58 10.72
CA PRO A 75 -35.05 -22.37 10.84
C PRO A 75 -35.46 -20.90 10.68
N VAL A 76 -34.60 -19.97 11.11
CA VAL A 76 -34.86 -18.52 10.97
C VAL A 76 -34.89 -18.11 9.50
N VAL A 77 -33.92 -18.55 8.70
CA VAL A 77 -33.88 -18.21 7.26
C VAL A 77 -35.06 -18.88 6.55
N ALA A 78 -35.41 -20.12 6.92
CA ALA A 78 -36.56 -20.83 6.38
C ALA A 78 -37.89 -20.10 6.67
N ASN A 79 -38.09 -19.64 7.91
CA ASN A 79 -39.26 -18.87 8.31
C ASN A 79 -39.32 -17.50 7.62
N MET A 80 -38.17 -16.86 7.38
CA MET A 80 -38.12 -15.62 6.61
C MET A 80 -38.53 -15.81 5.14
N LYS A 81 -38.27 -16.99 4.53
CA LYS A 81 -38.81 -17.33 3.20
C LYS A 81 -40.33 -17.44 3.22
N GLN A 82 -40.88 -18.14 4.21
CA GLN A 82 -42.33 -18.28 4.36
C GLN A 82 -43.02 -16.92 4.56
N GLY A 83 -42.38 -16.01 5.31
CA GLY A 83 -42.86 -14.65 5.55
C GLY A 83 -42.54 -13.63 4.45
N GLY A 84 -41.97 -14.03 3.31
CA GLY A 84 -41.62 -13.12 2.21
C GLY A 84 -40.53 -12.09 2.55
N ALA A 85 -39.73 -12.34 3.59
CA ALA A 85 -38.79 -11.38 4.18
C ALA A 85 -37.32 -11.63 3.78
N LEU A 86 -37.05 -12.51 2.81
CA LEU A 86 -35.66 -12.84 2.40
C LEU A 86 -34.88 -11.62 1.89
N ASP A 87 -35.55 -10.59 1.38
CA ASP A 87 -34.89 -9.37 0.91
C ASP A 87 -34.34 -8.50 2.04
N LEU A 88 -34.71 -8.77 3.29
CA LEU A 88 -34.08 -8.13 4.46
C LEU A 88 -32.71 -8.74 4.78
N LEU A 89 -32.34 -9.86 4.17
CA LEU A 89 -31.07 -10.54 4.43
C LEU A 89 -29.96 -10.10 3.46
N SER A 90 -28.83 -9.74 4.04
CA SER A 90 -27.52 -9.74 3.38
C SER A 90 -26.92 -11.14 3.47
N VAL A 91 -26.43 -11.64 2.34
CA VAL A 91 -25.78 -12.96 2.25
C VAL A 91 -24.33 -12.76 1.86
N VAL A 92 -23.41 -13.22 2.70
CA VAL A 92 -21.96 -13.14 2.48
C VAL A 92 -21.43 -14.55 2.21
N LYS A 93 -20.78 -14.75 1.07
CA LYS A 93 -20.02 -15.96 0.77
C LYS A 93 -18.58 -15.76 1.20
N VAL A 94 -18.00 -16.74 1.89
CA VAL A 94 -16.62 -16.75 2.34
C VAL A 94 -15.95 -17.97 1.72
N VAL A 95 -15.00 -17.71 0.82
CA VAL A 95 -14.19 -18.73 0.16
C VAL A 95 -12.93 -18.95 1.00
N PRO A 96 -12.75 -20.14 1.62
CA PRO A 96 -11.65 -20.37 2.53
C PRO A 96 -10.30 -20.42 1.80
N LYS A 97 -9.30 -19.74 2.38
CA LYS A 97 -7.87 -19.94 2.10
C LYS A 97 -7.28 -20.98 3.05
N THR A 98 -7.66 -20.91 4.32
CA THR A 98 -7.22 -21.85 5.35
C THR A 98 -8.34 -22.12 6.33
N VAL A 99 -8.58 -23.39 6.63
CA VAL A 99 -9.51 -23.83 7.68
C VAL A 99 -8.69 -24.51 8.76
N LYS A 100 -8.76 -23.99 9.98
CA LYS A 100 -8.12 -24.61 11.15
C LYS A 100 -9.20 -25.23 12.01
N TYR A 101 -9.03 -26.50 12.33
CA TYR A 101 -9.90 -27.24 13.24
C TYR A 101 -9.15 -27.48 14.55
N ARG A 102 -9.80 -27.17 15.68
CA ARG A 102 -9.24 -27.31 17.03
C ARG A 102 -10.24 -28.02 17.93
N VAL A 103 -9.71 -28.86 18.82
CA VAL A 103 -10.44 -29.37 19.98
C VAL A 103 -9.87 -28.65 21.21
N VAL A 104 -10.72 -28.01 22.02
CA VAL A 104 -10.25 -27.19 23.14
C VAL A 104 -9.34 -27.98 24.10
N GLN A 105 -9.65 -29.25 24.37
CA GLN A 105 -8.82 -30.13 25.18
C GLN A 105 -7.40 -30.36 24.61
N GLU A 106 -7.25 -30.41 23.29
CA GLU A 106 -5.96 -30.59 22.61
C GLU A 106 -5.11 -29.31 22.69
N VAL A 107 -5.74 -28.15 22.54
CA VAL A 107 -5.09 -26.85 22.68
C VAL A 107 -4.52 -26.66 24.09
N ILE A 108 -5.28 -27.03 25.12
CA ILE A 108 -4.83 -26.98 26.53
C ILE A 108 -3.60 -27.88 26.76
N ARG A 109 -3.46 -28.96 25.98
CA ARG A 109 -2.32 -29.89 26.03
C ARG A 109 -1.16 -29.47 25.10
N GLY A 110 -1.23 -28.32 24.45
CA GLY A 110 -0.21 -27.81 23.55
C GLY A 110 -0.20 -28.46 22.15
N VAL A 111 -1.25 -29.20 21.78
CA VAL A 111 -1.39 -29.76 20.44
C VAL A 111 -1.94 -28.69 19.50
N GLY A 112 -1.26 -28.48 18.37
CA GLY A 112 -1.63 -27.48 17.37
C GLY A 112 -2.90 -27.84 16.59
N PRO A 113 -3.53 -26.88 15.91
CA PRO A 113 -4.71 -27.12 15.07
C PRO A 113 -4.41 -28.06 13.91
N THR A 114 -5.42 -28.82 13.48
CA THR A 114 -5.42 -29.44 12.15
C THR A 114 -5.69 -28.36 11.11
N VAL A 115 -4.73 -28.11 10.23
CA VAL A 115 -4.79 -27.03 9.22
C VAL A 115 -5.05 -27.60 7.84
N ILE A 116 -6.15 -27.21 7.22
CA ILE A 116 -6.46 -27.48 5.82
C ILE A 116 -6.16 -26.21 5.02
N ASN A 117 -5.20 -26.30 4.10
CA ASN A 117 -4.81 -25.20 3.23
C ASN A 117 -5.36 -25.44 1.82
N PHE A 118 -6.13 -24.48 1.31
CA PHE A 118 -6.78 -24.56 0.00
C PHE A 118 -5.98 -23.87 -1.12
N GLY A 119 -4.81 -23.29 -0.81
CA GLY A 119 -4.02 -22.50 -1.75
C GLY A 119 -4.69 -21.15 -2.08
N GLU A 120 -4.27 -20.52 -3.19
CA GLU A 120 -4.95 -19.33 -3.70
C GLU A 120 -6.26 -19.74 -4.39
N ARG A 121 -7.38 -19.62 -3.66
CA ARG A 121 -8.72 -19.65 -4.26
C ARG A 121 -9.16 -18.21 -4.51
N GLU A 122 -9.21 -17.81 -5.78
CA GLU A 122 -9.77 -16.50 -6.14
C GLU A 122 -11.29 -16.50 -5.90
N LEU A 123 -11.80 -15.44 -5.28
CA LEU A 123 -13.19 -15.06 -5.52
C LEU A 123 -13.32 -14.72 -7.00
N ALA A 124 -14.32 -15.29 -7.67
CA ALA A 124 -14.70 -14.80 -8.99
C ALA A 124 -14.92 -13.30 -8.85
N ALA A 125 -14.16 -12.52 -9.62
CA ALA A 125 -14.12 -11.06 -9.54
C ALA A 125 -15.47 -10.46 -9.98
N HIS A 126 -16.54 -10.64 -9.21
CA HIS A 126 -17.79 -9.94 -9.37
C HIS A 126 -17.66 -8.62 -8.60
N TYR A 127 -16.80 -7.76 -9.15
CA TYR A 127 -16.66 -6.37 -8.73
C TYR A 127 -18.03 -5.69 -8.84
N TYR A 128 -18.53 -5.30 -7.68
CA TYR A 128 -19.82 -4.67 -7.47
C TYR A 128 -19.99 -3.35 -8.23
N LEU A 129 -20.95 -3.31 -9.17
CA LEU A 129 -21.40 -2.07 -9.83
C LEU A 129 -22.21 -1.22 -8.82
N GLY A 130 -21.68 -0.06 -8.40
CA GLY A 130 -22.36 0.90 -7.51
C GLY A 130 -21.49 2.07 -7.04
N TRP A 131 -22.10 3.22 -6.70
CA TRP A 131 -21.39 4.46 -6.29
C TRP A 131 -20.54 4.30 -5.03
N ASP A 132 -21.01 3.52 -4.06
CA ASP A 132 -20.23 3.24 -2.84
C ASP A 132 -18.98 2.40 -3.11
N ASN A 133 -18.99 1.56 -4.15
CA ASN A 133 -17.83 0.78 -4.56
C ASN A 133 -16.84 1.61 -5.36
N PHE A 134 -17.33 2.54 -6.19
CA PHE A 134 -16.46 3.52 -6.83
C PHE A 134 -15.67 4.30 -5.76
N LYS A 135 -16.36 4.78 -4.70
CA LYS A 135 -15.69 5.44 -3.58
C LYS A 135 -14.70 4.53 -2.87
N LYS A 136 -15.06 3.28 -2.57
CA LYS A 136 -14.14 2.32 -1.91
C LYS A 136 -12.90 2.01 -2.77
N ASN A 137 -13.08 1.75 -4.06
CA ASN A 137 -11.99 1.52 -4.99
C ASN A 137 -11.11 2.77 -5.13
N LEU A 138 -11.71 3.95 -5.20
CA LEU A 138 -10.99 5.21 -5.23
C LEU A 138 -10.15 5.41 -3.96
N VAL A 139 -10.73 5.17 -2.78
CA VAL A 139 -10.00 5.24 -1.50
C VAL A 139 -8.88 4.21 -1.46
N ALA A 140 -9.10 2.98 -1.95
CA ALA A 140 -8.08 1.96 -2.03
C ALA A 140 -6.91 2.42 -2.91
N TRP A 141 -7.18 2.94 -4.11
CA TRP A 141 -6.15 3.47 -5.00
C TRP A 141 -5.45 4.73 -4.45
N ILE A 142 -6.17 5.64 -3.79
CA ILE A 142 -5.56 6.81 -3.12
C ILE A 142 -4.62 6.34 -2.01
N THR A 143 -4.98 5.28 -1.29
CA THR A 143 -4.15 4.70 -0.24
C THR A 143 -2.94 3.98 -0.83
N GLU A 144 -3.12 3.20 -1.90
CA GLU A 144 -2.06 2.53 -2.68
C GLU A 144 -1.03 3.53 -3.21
N MET A 145 -1.51 4.62 -3.81
CA MET A 145 -0.67 5.71 -4.33
C MET A 145 0.10 6.46 -3.24
N ARG A 146 -0.31 6.30 -1.97
CA ARG A 146 0.19 7.02 -0.81
C ARG A 146 0.23 8.54 -1.06
N VAL A 147 -0.88 9.09 -1.58
CA VAL A 147 -1.01 10.49 -2.02
C VAL A 147 -0.46 11.55 -1.04
N PRO A 148 -0.57 11.41 0.30
CA PRO A 148 0.03 12.38 1.22
C PRO A 148 1.55 12.58 1.05
N PHE A 149 2.28 11.58 0.56
CA PHE A 149 3.72 11.69 0.30
C PHE A 149 4.04 12.54 -0.94
N LEU A 150 3.07 12.92 -1.78
CA LEU A 150 3.30 13.81 -2.92
C LEU A 150 3.83 15.18 -2.52
N THR A 151 3.75 15.56 -1.24
CA THR A 151 4.47 16.71 -0.68
C THR A 151 5.98 16.67 -0.97
N ALA A 152 6.60 15.48 -0.93
CA ALA A 152 8.00 15.26 -1.30
C ALA A 152 8.28 15.40 -2.80
N THR A 153 7.25 15.58 -3.64
CA THR A 153 7.37 15.94 -5.07
C THR A 153 7.03 17.39 -5.32
N VAL A 154 5.90 17.85 -4.79
CA VAL A 154 5.38 19.21 -5.04
C VAL A 154 6.38 20.25 -4.54
N ILE A 155 6.91 20.08 -3.33
CA ILE A 155 7.83 21.06 -2.71
C ILE A 155 9.12 21.22 -3.55
N PRO A 156 9.86 20.15 -3.90
CA PRO A 156 11.06 20.27 -4.73
C PRO A 156 10.83 20.85 -6.13
N VAL A 157 9.72 20.51 -6.79
CA VAL A 157 9.36 21.05 -8.12
C VAL A 157 9.07 22.55 -8.01
N VAL A 158 8.26 22.95 -7.02
CA VAL A 158 7.98 24.38 -6.77
C VAL A 158 9.26 25.12 -6.44
N LEU A 159 10.12 24.56 -5.59
CA LEU A 159 11.40 25.16 -5.23
C LEU A 159 12.29 25.40 -6.45
N GLY A 160 12.44 24.41 -7.34
CA GLY A 160 13.26 24.56 -8.54
C GLY A 160 12.74 25.66 -9.48
N ALA A 161 11.42 25.73 -9.65
CA ALA A 161 10.80 26.76 -10.46
C ALA A 161 10.88 28.16 -9.81
N LEU A 162 10.81 28.26 -8.48
CA LEU A 162 11.00 29.52 -7.76
C LEU A 162 12.45 30.01 -7.80
N VAL A 163 13.43 29.11 -7.71
CA VAL A 163 14.84 29.46 -7.92
C VAL A 163 15.03 29.98 -9.34
N ALA A 164 14.45 29.33 -10.36
CA ALA A 164 14.51 29.82 -11.74
C ALA A 164 13.88 31.21 -11.90
N TRP A 165 12.76 31.46 -11.24
CA TRP A 165 12.12 32.77 -11.28
C TRP A 165 12.95 33.85 -10.58
N THR A 166 13.55 33.54 -9.43
CA THR A 166 14.27 34.54 -8.63
C THR A 166 15.69 34.81 -9.13
N SER A 167 16.42 33.79 -9.61
CA SER A 167 17.80 33.94 -10.08
C SER A 167 17.92 34.28 -11.56
N ALA A 168 17.01 33.75 -12.40
CA ALA A 168 17.07 33.90 -13.85
C ALA A 168 15.89 34.73 -14.42
N ASN A 169 14.93 35.15 -13.60
CA ASN A 169 13.73 35.86 -14.02
C ASN A 169 12.89 35.10 -15.08
N VAL A 170 12.88 33.76 -15.01
CA VAL A 170 12.16 32.88 -15.94
C VAL A 170 11.12 32.05 -15.20
N PHE A 171 9.88 32.07 -15.67
CA PHE A 171 8.83 31.16 -15.22
C PHE A 171 7.83 30.85 -16.35
N HIS A 172 7.85 29.61 -16.83
CA HIS A 172 6.94 29.10 -17.84
C HIS A 172 5.94 28.11 -17.23
N TRP A 173 4.67 28.50 -17.20
CA TRP A 173 3.58 27.69 -16.63
C TRP A 173 3.44 26.31 -17.27
N GLY A 174 3.53 26.22 -18.61
CA GLY A 174 3.42 24.93 -19.31
C GLY A 174 4.50 23.94 -18.88
N TYR A 175 5.76 24.42 -18.81
CA TYR A 175 6.88 23.59 -18.37
C TYR A 175 6.81 23.24 -16.88
N PHE A 176 6.34 24.16 -16.04
CA PHE A 176 6.11 23.90 -14.62
C PHE A 176 5.07 22.79 -14.42
N LEU A 177 3.90 22.91 -15.06
CA LEU A 177 2.82 21.94 -14.94
C LEU A 177 3.20 20.57 -15.52
N LEU A 178 3.90 20.53 -16.65
CA LEU A 178 4.43 19.28 -17.21
C LEU A 178 5.46 18.62 -16.29
N THR A 179 6.38 19.41 -15.71
CA THR A 179 7.35 18.88 -14.74
C THR A 179 6.63 18.31 -13.53
N LEU A 180 5.69 19.06 -12.95
CA LEU A 180 4.92 18.62 -11.79
C LEU A 180 4.16 17.33 -12.08
N LEU A 181 3.47 17.25 -13.22
CA LEU A 181 2.73 16.05 -13.62
C LEU A 181 3.67 14.86 -13.85
N GLY A 182 4.77 15.06 -14.59
CA GLY A 182 5.73 14.02 -14.90
C GLY A 182 6.38 13.43 -13.65
N ILE A 183 6.91 14.27 -12.75
CA ILE A 183 7.51 13.81 -11.50
C ILE A 183 6.46 13.19 -10.57
N THR A 184 5.23 13.72 -10.55
CA THR A 184 4.12 13.09 -9.79
C THR A 184 3.86 11.68 -10.29
N CYS A 185 3.76 11.47 -11.61
CA CYS A 185 3.61 10.13 -12.17
C CYS A 185 4.77 9.20 -11.77
N LEU A 186 6.02 9.64 -11.87
CA LEU A 186 7.17 8.83 -11.45
C LEU A 186 7.16 8.50 -9.95
N HIS A 187 6.76 9.44 -9.08
CA HIS A 187 6.60 9.18 -7.65
C HIS A 187 5.48 8.17 -7.38
N LEU A 188 4.30 8.35 -7.98
CA LEU A 188 3.20 7.41 -7.86
C LEU A 188 3.63 6.01 -8.29
N GLY A 189 4.30 5.89 -9.45
CA GLY A 189 4.87 4.62 -9.90
C GLY A 189 5.85 4.01 -8.89
N THR A 190 6.71 4.83 -8.27
CA THR A 190 7.68 4.41 -7.25
C THR A 190 7.00 3.88 -5.97
N ASN A 191 5.92 4.52 -5.51
CA ASN A 191 5.17 4.06 -4.34
C ASN A 191 4.45 2.72 -4.62
N ILE A 192 3.78 2.64 -5.77
CA ILE A 192 3.02 1.45 -6.17
C ILE A 192 3.96 0.25 -6.44
N ILE A 193 5.10 0.48 -7.11
CA ILE A 193 6.07 -0.60 -7.37
C ILE A 193 6.73 -1.09 -6.07
N ASN A 194 6.90 -0.20 -5.08
CA ASN A 194 7.39 -0.57 -3.76
C ASN A 194 6.43 -1.55 -3.07
N ASP A 195 5.12 -1.25 -3.01
CA ASP A 195 4.11 -2.17 -2.46
C ASP A 195 4.11 -3.54 -3.17
N TYR A 196 4.24 -3.55 -4.50
CA TYR A 196 4.33 -4.81 -5.26
C TYR A 196 5.54 -5.66 -4.87
N PHE A 197 6.72 -5.06 -4.75
CA PHE A 197 7.94 -5.82 -4.41
C PHE A 197 8.04 -6.18 -2.93
N ASP A 198 7.53 -5.34 -2.03
CA ASP A 198 7.42 -5.66 -0.60
C ASP A 198 6.47 -6.86 -0.40
N HIS A 199 5.31 -6.91 -1.09
CA HIS A 199 4.45 -8.09 -1.17
C HIS A 199 5.18 -9.32 -1.73
N ARG A 200 5.87 -9.18 -2.88
CA ARG A 200 6.58 -10.31 -3.50
C ARG A 200 7.69 -10.87 -2.59
N SER A 201 8.30 -10.03 -1.77
CA SER A 201 9.34 -10.43 -0.82
C SER A 201 8.80 -11.10 0.45
N GLY A 202 7.49 -11.02 0.70
CA GLY A 202 6.88 -11.49 1.95
C GLY A 202 6.98 -10.49 3.11
N ASN A 203 7.53 -9.29 2.88
CA ASN A 203 7.81 -8.30 3.92
C ASN A 203 6.52 -7.80 4.58
N ASP A 204 5.58 -7.34 3.75
CA ASP A 204 4.32 -6.84 4.26
C ASP A 204 3.53 -7.95 4.97
N GLU A 205 3.57 -9.19 4.50
CA GLU A 205 2.83 -10.31 5.10
C GLU A 205 3.27 -10.58 6.55
N ILE A 206 4.57 -10.42 6.84
CA ILE A 206 5.12 -10.62 8.19
C ILE A 206 5.11 -9.36 9.05
N ASN A 207 4.90 -8.20 8.44
CA ASN A 207 4.82 -6.92 9.15
C ASN A 207 3.48 -6.79 9.88
N THR A 208 3.44 -7.30 11.11
CA THR A 208 2.27 -7.29 12.00
C THR A 208 2.32 -6.18 13.05
N GLU A 209 3.48 -5.53 13.23
CA GLU A 209 3.69 -4.36 14.11
C GLU A 209 3.11 -3.10 13.45
N TYR A 210 1.79 -3.10 13.29
CA TYR A 210 1.10 -2.07 12.54
C TYR A 210 0.87 -0.79 13.36
N VAL A 211 1.60 0.28 13.03
CA VAL A 211 1.42 1.63 13.60
C VAL A 211 1.01 2.61 12.49
N ARG A 212 -0.30 2.86 12.36
CA ARG A 212 -0.77 3.97 11.52
C ARG A 212 -0.31 5.31 12.10
N PRO A 213 0.05 6.29 11.26
CA PRO A 213 -0.11 6.31 9.80
C PRO A 213 1.17 6.02 8.98
N PHE A 214 2.28 5.58 9.58
CA PHE A 214 3.61 5.67 8.95
C PHE A 214 4.29 4.32 8.63
N SER A 215 3.66 3.16 8.89
CA SER A 215 4.30 1.84 8.76
C SER A 215 3.60 0.86 7.81
N GLY A 216 4.36 -0.03 7.19
CA GLY A 216 3.87 -1.27 6.56
C GLY A 216 3.20 -1.14 5.20
N GLY A 217 3.56 -0.12 4.41
CA GLY A 217 3.01 0.10 3.08
C GLY A 217 1.51 0.41 3.03
N SER A 218 0.88 0.34 1.86
CA SER A 218 -0.55 0.65 1.74
C SER A 218 -1.45 -0.43 2.36
N ARG A 219 -0.99 -1.68 2.37
CA ARG A 219 -1.74 -2.90 2.71
C ARG A 219 -2.86 -3.27 1.74
N MET A 220 -3.00 -2.64 0.57
CA MET A 220 -4.15 -2.94 -0.29
C MET A 220 -4.09 -4.35 -0.85
N ILE A 221 -2.89 -4.86 -1.17
CA ILE A 221 -2.68 -6.24 -1.58
C ILE A 221 -2.98 -7.21 -0.43
N GLN A 222 -2.44 -6.97 0.77
CA GLN A 222 -2.61 -7.86 1.92
C GLN A 222 -4.04 -7.90 2.43
N LYS A 223 -4.80 -6.81 2.24
CA LYS A 223 -6.24 -6.76 2.50
C LYS A 223 -7.07 -7.35 1.37
N GLY A 224 -6.48 -7.82 0.27
CA GLY A 224 -7.21 -8.35 -0.88
C GLY A 224 -8.06 -7.32 -1.63
N LEU A 225 -7.81 -6.02 -1.42
CA LEU A 225 -8.56 -4.93 -2.07
C LEU A 225 -8.04 -4.65 -3.49
N LEU A 226 -6.75 -4.88 -3.73
CA LEU A 226 -6.12 -4.78 -5.05
C LEU A 226 -5.36 -6.08 -5.35
N LYS A 227 -5.43 -6.54 -6.61
CA LYS A 227 -4.64 -7.71 -7.05
C LYS A 227 -3.19 -7.29 -7.32
N PRO A 228 -2.17 -8.12 -6.99
CA PRO A 228 -0.76 -7.79 -7.27
C PRO A 228 -0.49 -7.45 -8.74
N GLY A 229 -1.15 -8.13 -9.68
CA GLY A 229 -1.03 -7.83 -11.12
C GLY A 229 -1.58 -6.46 -11.51
N GLN A 230 -2.65 -5.98 -10.85
CA GLN A 230 -3.19 -4.63 -11.06
C GLN A 230 -2.24 -3.57 -10.53
N VAL A 231 -1.65 -3.81 -9.35
CA VAL A 231 -0.64 -2.94 -8.74
C VAL A 231 0.59 -2.81 -9.65
N LEU A 232 1.13 -3.92 -10.14
CA LEU A 232 2.26 -3.90 -11.08
C LEU A 232 1.92 -3.14 -12.37
N ALA A 233 0.76 -3.42 -12.97
CA ALA A 233 0.34 -2.74 -14.20
C ALA A 233 0.18 -1.22 -13.99
N ALA A 234 -0.40 -0.80 -12.86
CA ALA A 234 -0.54 0.61 -12.50
C ALA A 234 0.82 1.28 -12.30
N ALA A 235 1.77 0.62 -11.61
CA ALA A 235 3.12 1.13 -11.45
C ALA A 235 3.80 1.37 -12.80
N LEU A 236 3.76 0.38 -13.70
CA LEU A 236 4.35 0.48 -15.04
C LEU A 236 3.68 1.56 -15.89
N LEU A 237 2.35 1.71 -15.78
CA LEU A 237 1.62 2.79 -16.44
C LEU A 237 2.10 4.17 -15.98
N PHE A 238 2.23 4.38 -14.67
CA PHE A 238 2.70 5.64 -14.11
C PHE A 238 4.17 5.95 -14.47
N PHE A 239 5.05 4.95 -14.42
CA PHE A 239 6.42 5.09 -14.94
C PHE A 239 6.42 5.44 -16.44
N GLY A 240 5.58 4.79 -17.24
CA GLY A 240 5.43 5.06 -18.67
C GLY A 240 4.97 6.49 -18.94
N LEU A 241 3.89 6.94 -18.27
CA LEU A 241 3.37 8.30 -18.41
C LEU A 241 4.39 9.35 -18.00
N GLY A 242 5.05 9.18 -16.84
CA GLY A 242 6.10 10.09 -16.38
C GLY A 242 7.29 10.13 -17.34
N SER A 243 7.70 8.98 -17.88
CA SER A 243 8.79 8.88 -18.86
C SER A 243 8.42 9.55 -20.19
N LEU A 244 7.19 9.39 -20.68
CA LEU A 244 6.72 10.05 -21.90
C LEU A 244 6.73 11.57 -21.75
N ILE A 245 6.30 12.09 -20.59
CA ILE A 245 6.38 13.52 -20.28
C ILE A 245 7.85 13.98 -20.22
N GLY A 246 8.72 13.20 -19.59
CA GLY A 246 10.16 13.50 -19.53
C GLY A 246 10.83 13.50 -20.91
N LEU A 247 10.46 12.58 -21.80
CA LEU A 247 10.92 12.54 -23.18
C LEU A 247 10.40 13.74 -23.98
N TYR A 248 9.14 14.11 -23.80
CA TYR A 248 8.59 15.32 -24.40
C TYR A 248 9.34 16.59 -23.95
N LEU A 249 9.61 16.73 -22.65
CA LEU A 249 10.41 17.84 -22.11
C LEU A 249 11.85 17.81 -22.62
N THR A 250 12.44 16.62 -22.82
CA THR A 250 13.77 16.46 -23.43
C THR A 250 13.80 17.04 -24.84
N LEU A 251 12.79 16.77 -25.67
CA LEU A 251 12.71 17.31 -27.03
C LEU A 251 12.66 18.84 -27.03
N LEU A 252 12.04 19.44 -26.02
CA LEU A 252 11.85 20.89 -25.93
C LEU A 252 13.02 21.64 -25.25
N ARG A 253 13.71 21.02 -24.29
CA ARG A 253 14.67 21.70 -23.41
C ARG A 253 16.07 21.07 -23.39
N GLY A 254 16.26 19.93 -24.05
CA GLY A 254 17.56 19.32 -24.32
C GLY A 254 17.88 18.07 -23.47
N ASN A 255 19.01 17.45 -23.82
CA ASN A 255 19.40 16.11 -23.36
C ASN A 255 19.74 15.99 -21.87
N VAL A 256 19.97 17.09 -21.16
CA VAL A 256 20.18 17.06 -19.71
C VAL A 256 18.96 16.48 -19.00
N ILE A 257 17.74 16.79 -19.47
CA ILE A 257 16.51 16.21 -18.93
C ILE A 257 16.47 14.70 -19.12
N LEU A 258 16.93 14.19 -20.26
CA LEU A 258 17.01 12.75 -20.50
C LEU A 258 17.91 12.08 -19.46
N LEU A 259 19.08 12.65 -19.19
CA LEU A 259 20.00 12.13 -18.18
C LEU A 259 19.35 12.11 -16.79
N LEU A 260 18.77 13.24 -16.36
CA LEU A 260 18.10 13.35 -15.05
C LEU A 260 16.90 12.39 -14.96
N GLY A 261 16.12 12.27 -16.05
CA GLY A 261 14.98 11.36 -16.16
C GLY A 261 15.40 9.89 -16.09
N VAL A 262 16.48 9.48 -16.77
CA VAL A 262 17.01 8.12 -16.69
C VAL A 262 17.47 7.79 -15.27
N ILE A 263 18.17 8.71 -14.60
CA ILE A 263 18.57 8.54 -13.19
C ILE A 263 17.33 8.38 -12.30
N GLY A 264 16.33 9.26 -12.45
CA GLY A 264 15.09 9.23 -11.68
C GLY A 264 14.29 7.94 -11.89
N VAL A 265 14.06 7.54 -13.14
CA VAL A 265 13.34 6.29 -13.47
C VAL A 265 14.09 5.06 -12.98
N PHE A 266 15.40 4.99 -13.25
CA PHE A 266 16.24 3.87 -12.81
C PHE A 266 16.19 3.74 -11.29
N SER A 267 16.47 4.82 -10.58
CA SER A 267 16.51 4.83 -9.13
C SER A 267 15.14 4.55 -8.50
N GLY A 268 14.05 5.13 -8.99
CA GLY A 268 12.69 4.88 -8.48
C GLY A 268 12.22 3.45 -8.69
N PHE A 269 12.45 2.87 -9.87
CA PHE A 269 12.08 1.48 -10.14
C PHE A 269 12.96 0.50 -9.35
N PHE A 270 14.28 0.64 -9.44
CA PHE A 270 15.24 -0.25 -8.80
C PHE A 270 15.49 0.05 -7.32
N TYR A 271 14.80 1.05 -6.75
CA TYR A 271 14.73 1.26 -5.32
C TYR A 271 14.26 -0.01 -4.61
N SER A 272 13.16 -0.59 -5.11
CA SER A 272 12.56 -1.83 -4.59
C SER A 272 12.76 -3.03 -5.52
N ALA A 273 12.91 -2.81 -6.83
CA ALA A 273 13.00 -3.89 -7.80
C ALA A 273 14.37 -4.61 -7.80
N PRO A 274 14.41 -5.95 -8.03
CA PRO A 274 15.66 -6.64 -8.37
C PRO A 274 16.18 -6.18 -9.74
N PRO A 275 17.51 -6.28 -9.99
CA PRO A 275 18.50 -6.91 -9.12
C PRO A 275 19.11 -5.97 -8.06
N PHE A 276 18.84 -4.66 -8.13
CA PHE A 276 19.56 -3.71 -7.28
C PHE A 276 18.97 -3.61 -5.87
N ARG A 277 17.65 -3.43 -5.73
CA ARG A 277 16.97 -3.25 -4.43
C ARG A 277 17.73 -2.25 -3.53
N LEU A 278 17.85 -1.01 -3.98
CA LEU A 278 18.66 0.01 -3.30
C LEU A 278 18.27 0.19 -1.83
N VAL A 279 16.97 0.02 -1.50
CA VAL A 279 16.47 0.08 -0.11
C VAL A 279 17.09 -0.99 0.79
N ASN A 280 17.44 -2.16 0.26
CA ASN A 280 18.07 -3.25 1.02
C ASN A 280 19.57 -3.02 1.27
N ARG A 281 20.16 -1.93 0.77
CA ARG A 281 21.62 -1.73 0.78
C ARG A 281 22.09 -0.67 1.79
N GLY A 282 21.20 -0.15 2.62
CA GLY A 282 21.53 0.89 3.62
C GLY A 282 21.88 2.24 3.01
N ILE A 283 21.49 2.48 1.76
CA ILE A 283 21.66 3.75 1.04
C ILE A 283 20.31 4.36 0.63
N GLY A 284 19.20 3.80 1.12
CA GLY A 284 17.86 4.15 0.66
C GLY A 284 17.55 5.62 0.89
N GLU A 285 17.84 6.11 2.08
CA GLU A 285 17.59 7.48 2.52
C GLU A 285 18.46 8.49 1.77
N LEU A 286 19.71 8.13 1.49
CA LEU A 286 20.59 8.94 0.64
C LEU A 286 20.03 9.03 -0.78
N VAL A 287 19.64 7.89 -1.38
CA VAL A 287 19.09 7.84 -2.74
C VAL A 287 17.80 8.64 -2.84
N VAL A 288 16.88 8.47 -1.87
CA VAL A 288 15.59 9.17 -1.85
C VAL A 288 15.78 10.67 -1.61
N GLY A 289 16.65 11.08 -0.69
CA GLY A 289 16.99 12.48 -0.47
C GLY A 289 17.62 13.14 -1.70
N LEU A 290 18.57 12.48 -2.35
CA LEU A 290 19.21 12.97 -3.57
C LEU A 290 18.23 13.07 -4.74
N ASN A 291 17.35 12.10 -4.92
CA ASN A 291 16.40 12.10 -6.02
C ASN A 291 15.28 13.13 -5.81
N PHE A 292 14.52 12.99 -4.73
CA PHE A 292 13.37 13.86 -4.52
C PHE A 292 13.78 15.28 -4.14
N GLY A 293 14.90 15.47 -3.44
CA GLY A 293 15.43 16.79 -3.16
C GLY A 293 16.22 17.35 -4.34
N ILE A 294 17.49 16.98 -4.45
CA ILE A 294 18.44 17.61 -5.39
C ILE A 294 18.03 17.41 -6.86
N LEU A 295 17.81 16.16 -7.29
CA LEU A 295 17.58 15.84 -8.70
C LEU A 295 16.30 16.50 -9.22
N VAL A 296 15.20 16.42 -8.47
CA VAL A 296 13.91 17.04 -8.85
C VAL A 296 14.00 18.57 -8.83
N THR A 297 14.61 19.18 -7.81
CA THR A 297 14.77 20.64 -7.76
C THR A 297 15.66 21.16 -8.89
N LEU A 298 16.82 20.52 -9.12
CA LEU A 298 17.73 20.88 -10.22
C LEU A 298 17.07 20.63 -11.58
N GLY A 299 16.36 19.52 -11.76
CA GLY A 299 15.65 19.21 -12.99
C GLY A 299 14.52 20.20 -13.28
N SER A 300 13.77 20.59 -12.25
CA SER A 300 12.71 21.60 -12.38
C SER A 300 13.28 22.98 -12.72
N TYR A 301 14.40 23.37 -12.10
CA TYR A 301 15.15 24.57 -12.48
C TYR A 301 15.61 24.51 -13.94
N TYR A 302 16.28 23.41 -14.34
CA TYR A 302 16.80 23.25 -15.70
C TYR A 302 15.68 23.27 -16.74
N VAL A 303 14.53 22.65 -16.47
CA VAL A 303 13.37 22.72 -17.37
C VAL A 303 12.94 24.16 -17.60
N GLN A 304 13.00 25.03 -16.58
CA GLN A 304 12.67 26.45 -16.71
C GLN A 304 13.76 27.24 -17.45
N THR A 305 15.04 27.02 -17.15
CA THR A 305 16.12 27.93 -17.59
C THR A 305 17.03 27.38 -18.70
N GLN A 306 17.03 26.06 -18.92
CA GLN A 306 18.05 25.32 -19.71
C GLN A 306 19.49 25.51 -19.23
N GLN A 307 19.66 25.87 -17.96
CA GLN A 307 20.98 26.08 -17.36
C GLN A 307 21.15 25.15 -16.16
N LEU A 308 22.38 24.68 -15.96
CA LEU A 308 22.78 24.04 -14.72
C LEU A 308 23.40 25.10 -13.81
N ALA A 309 22.99 25.10 -12.55
CA ALA A 309 23.36 26.12 -11.58
C ALA A 309 23.53 25.46 -10.21
N LEU A 310 24.37 26.04 -9.36
CA LEU A 310 24.64 25.51 -8.01
C LEU A 310 23.55 25.92 -7.02
N GLU A 311 22.92 27.06 -7.26
CA GLU A 311 21.84 27.67 -6.50
C GLU A 311 20.67 26.71 -6.23
N PRO A 312 20.07 26.02 -7.23
CA PRO A 312 19.00 25.05 -6.98
C PRO A 312 19.49 23.82 -6.18
N VAL A 313 20.75 23.42 -6.32
CA VAL A 313 21.33 22.30 -5.56
C VAL A 313 21.47 22.68 -4.09
N LEU A 314 22.00 23.87 -3.82
CA LEU A 314 22.14 24.40 -2.46
C LEU A 314 20.78 24.62 -1.80
N ALA A 315 19.82 25.21 -2.52
CA ALA A 315 18.46 25.40 -2.03
C ALA A 315 17.77 24.08 -1.68
N ALA A 316 18.08 23.00 -2.41
CA ALA A 316 17.49 21.68 -2.19
C ALA A 316 18.05 20.94 -0.96
N LEU A 317 19.19 21.34 -0.38
CA LEU A 317 19.82 20.60 0.73
C LEU A 317 18.90 20.38 1.94
N PRO A 318 18.28 21.41 2.55
CA PRO A 318 17.36 21.21 3.67
C PRO A 318 16.17 20.33 3.31
N VAL A 319 15.64 20.47 2.09
CA VAL A 319 14.51 19.66 1.59
C VAL A 319 14.92 18.20 1.41
N SER A 320 16.11 17.95 0.87
CA SER A 320 16.69 16.61 0.68
C SER A 320 16.85 15.88 2.00
N LEU A 321 17.39 16.57 3.01
CA LEU A 321 17.57 16.04 4.37
C LEU A 321 16.22 15.77 5.06
N LEU A 322 15.24 16.67 4.88
CA LEU A 322 13.90 16.47 5.42
C LEU A 322 13.24 15.23 4.82
N ILE A 323 13.32 15.06 3.50
CA ILE A 323 12.76 13.88 2.81
C ILE A 323 13.47 12.60 3.26
N ALA A 324 14.80 12.62 3.36
CA ALA A 324 15.56 11.49 3.91
C ALA A 324 15.12 11.18 5.36
N GLY A 325 14.89 12.19 6.19
CA GLY A 325 14.39 12.04 7.55
C GLY A 325 12.99 11.44 7.64
N VAL A 326 12.08 11.81 6.72
CA VAL A 326 10.74 11.21 6.62
C VAL A 326 10.83 9.72 6.31
N LEU A 327 11.69 9.32 5.37
CA LEU A 327 11.91 7.90 5.11
C LEU A 327 12.53 7.20 6.32
N TYR A 328 13.59 7.78 6.90
CA TYR A 328 14.32 7.21 8.03
C TYR A 328 13.41 6.91 9.23
N ILE A 329 12.46 7.79 9.56
CA ILE A 329 11.55 7.54 10.68
C ILE A 329 10.50 6.46 10.37
N ASN A 330 10.11 6.30 9.11
CA ASN A 330 9.16 5.27 8.68
C ASN A 330 9.74 3.85 8.80
N GLU A 331 11.07 3.71 8.83
CA GLU A 331 11.74 2.41 8.96
C GLU A 331 11.78 1.87 10.41
N PHE A 332 11.54 2.71 11.42
CA PHE A 332 11.56 2.26 12.83
C PHE A 332 10.45 1.25 13.16
N PRO A 333 9.18 1.49 12.79
CA PRO A 333 8.14 0.47 12.92
C PRO A 333 8.43 -0.79 12.13
N ASP A 334 8.99 -0.65 10.92
CA ASP A 334 9.18 -1.76 9.98
C ASP A 334 10.43 -2.61 10.28
N TYR A 335 11.31 -2.16 11.19
CA TYR A 335 12.57 -2.81 11.56
C TYR A 335 12.50 -4.35 11.72
N ALA A 336 11.49 -4.85 12.44
CA ALA A 336 11.40 -6.28 12.74
C ALA A 336 11.05 -7.10 11.49
N ALA A 337 10.23 -6.55 10.60
CA ALA A 337 9.86 -7.17 9.33
C ALA A 337 11.01 -7.05 8.32
N ASP A 338 11.55 -5.84 8.14
CA ASP A 338 12.66 -5.56 7.23
C ASP A 338 13.88 -6.43 7.53
N LYS A 339 14.25 -6.58 8.80
CA LYS A 339 15.36 -7.45 9.24
C LYS A 339 15.12 -8.92 8.89
N LYS A 340 13.89 -9.41 8.98
CA LYS A 340 13.56 -10.82 8.70
C LYS A 340 13.65 -11.16 7.22
N VAL A 341 13.39 -10.20 6.33
CA VAL A 341 13.45 -10.39 4.87
C VAL A 341 14.77 -9.94 4.23
N GLY A 342 15.76 -9.50 5.02
CA GLY A 342 17.04 -9.00 4.51
C GLY A 342 16.91 -7.67 3.76
N LYS A 343 15.97 -6.82 4.18
CA LYS A 343 15.90 -5.42 3.77
C LYS A 343 16.76 -4.61 4.74
N ASP A 344 18.06 -4.62 4.51
CA ASP A 344 19.05 -3.99 5.39
C ASP A 344 19.08 -2.46 5.21
N THR A 345 18.01 -1.79 5.63
CA THR A 345 17.94 -0.32 5.70
C THR A 345 18.96 0.24 6.69
N LEU A 346 19.15 1.56 6.73
CA LEU A 346 20.10 2.15 7.67
C LEU A 346 19.66 1.92 9.13
N VAL A 347 18.35 1.98 9.40
CA VAL A 347 17.79 1.65 10.73
C VAL A 347 18.03 0.18 11.10
N VAL A 348 17.88 -0.75 10.16
CA VAL A 348 18.18 -2.18 10.38
C VAL A 348 19.66 -2.38 10.72
N ARG A 349 20.56 -1.75 9.94
CA ARG A 349 22.02 -1.87 10.11
C ARG A 349 22.53 -1.27 11.42
N LEU A 350 21.99 -0.13 11.82
CA LEU A 350 22.39 0.54 13.06
C LEU A 350 21.77 -0.10 14.30
N GLY A 351 20.57 -0.69 14.16
CA GLY A 351 19.71 -1.10 15.27
C GLY A 351 18.87 0.07 15.79
N LYS A 352 17.66 -0.22 16.30
CA LYS A 352 16.67 0.79 16.72
C LYS A 352 17.27 1.85 17.67
N GLU A 353 18.03 1.45 18.68
CA GLU A 353 18.58 2.37 19.70
C GLU A 353 19.58 3.37 19.11
N ARG A 354 20.54 2.90 18.29
CA ARG A 354 21.55 3.77 17.66
C ARG A 354 20.95 4.62 16.54
N ALA A 355 19.95 4.08 15.85
CA ALA A 355 19.26 4.78 14.78
C ALA A 355 18.60 6.09 15.27
N VAL A 356 18.18 6.17 16.55
CA VAL A 356 17.65 7.41 17.14
C VAL A 356 18.68 8.56 17.00
N GLY A 357 19.96 8.29 17.25
CA GLY A 357 21.02 9.27 17.08
C GLY A 357 21.19 9.71 15.62
N GLY A 358 21.01 8.79 14.66
CA GLY A 358 21.01 9.09 13.23
C GLY A 358 19.87 10.03 12.83
N TYR A 359 18.66 9.81 13.35
CA TYR A 359 17.53 10.71 13.11
C TYR A 359 17.78 12.12 13.68
N ILE A 360 18.27 12.20 14.92
CA ILE A 360 18.64 13.49 15.54
C ILE A 360 19.71 14.20 14.72
N PHE A 361 20.72 13.47 14.23
CA PHE A 361 21.75 14.01 13.36
C PHE A 361 21.16 14.59 12.06
N ILE A 362 20.29 13.85 11.37
CA ILE A 362 19.62 14.34 10.16
C ILE A 362 18.85 15.63 10.46
N MET A 363 18.08 15.66 11.55
CA MET A 363 17.32 16.85 11.96
C MET A 363 18.22 18.04 12.27
N ALA A 364 19.31 17.84 13.00
CA ALA A 364 20.29 18.89 13.27
C ALA A 364 20.91 19.44 11.98
N MET A 365 21.25 18.55 11.03
CA MET A 365 21.83 18.94 9.74
C MET A 365 20.87 19.75 8.87
N ILE A 366 19.55 19.56 8.99
CA ILE A 366 18.56 20.44 8.33
C ILE A 366 18.75 21.88 8.80
N PHE A 367 18.77 22.12 10.12
CA PHE A 367 18.93 23.48 10.66
C PHE A 367 20.30 24.08 10.34
N VAL A 368 21.37 23.28 10.46
CA VAL A 368 22.73 23.71 10.07
C VAL A 368 22.76 24.12 8.60
N SER A 369 22.14 23.33 7.70
CA SER A 369 22.10 23.68 6.27
C SER A 369 21.40 25.01 6.02
N VAL A 370 20.28 25.29 6.70
CA VAL A 370 19.57 26.57 6.57
C VAL A 370 20.42 27.73 7.06
N VAL A 371 21.08 27.61 8.22
CA VAL A 371 21.93 28.66 8.79
C VAL A 371 23.13 28.95 7.89
N VAL A 372 23.82 27.90 7.41
CA VAL A 372 24.97 28.03 6.51
C VAL A 372 24.53 28.73 5.22
N LEU A 373 23.43 28.29 4.59
CA LEU A 373 22.93 28.88 3.36
C LEU A 373 22.48 30.34 3.54
N ALA A 374 21.90 30.69 4.70
CA ALA A 374 21.54 32.07 5.02
C ALA A 374 22.79 32.96 5.21
N GLY A 375 23.90 32.39 5.70
CA GLY A 375 25.17 33.06 5.87
C GLY A 375 26.02 33.20 4.60
N LEU A 376 25.68 32.48 3.53
CA LEU A 376 26.32 32.60 2.20
C LEU A 376 25.77 33.78 1.37
N ARG A 377 24.92 34.62 1.96
CA ARG A 377 24.34 35.81 1.33
C ARG A 377 25.33 36.96 1.17
#